data_AF-A0A3D2KLR3-F1
#
_entry.id   AF-A0A3D2KLR3-F1
#
_cell.length_a   1.000
_cell.length_b   1.000
_cell.length_c   1.000
_cell.angle_alpha   90.00
_cell.angle_beta   90.00
_cell.angle_gamma   90.00
#
_symmetry.space_group_name_H-M   'P 1'
#
loop_
_entity.id
_entity.type
_entity.pdbx_description
1 polymer ?
#
loop_
_entity_poly.entity_id
_entity_poly.type
_entity_poly.pdbx_seq_one_letter_code
_entity_poly.pdbx_strand_id
1 'polypeptide(L)'
;MTSWLWVTCAVAWLGLVVLLRVRRLWLPYYVLATVGFSLLVLTAARRTLVETTLEALTAQHAHVVSGWFDIPTRVFKNAPGTLLVLVVIGKVGWTVIEVGIECSGLLELTAFTALILFYPGLRLGRRSWLTVAGLVATYLINILRLLVIIAFLHWGGKDTIFVAHTIIGRGLFFLLVVAVYWSIFTRAALKAVRERVEQA
;
A
#
# COMPACT_ATOMS: atom_id res chain seq x y z
N MET A 1 28.12 -8.22 1.90
CA MET A 1 28.07 -8.70 0.50
C MET A 1 26.77 -8.30 -0.21
N THR A 2 25.63 -8.26 0.50
CA THR A 2 24.31 -7.86 -0.01
C THR A 2 24.19 -6.41 -0.48
N SER A 3 24.84 -5.44 0.19
CA SER A 3 24.69 -4.03 -0.16
C SER A 3 25.31 -3.66 -1.51
N TRP A 4 26.43 -4.29 -1.90
CA TRP A 4 27.08 -4.04 -3.19
C TRP A 4 26.23 -4.51 -4.37
N LEU A 5 25.61 -5.70 -4.26
CA LEU A 5 24.68 -6.21 -5.27
C LEU A 5 23.44 -5.32 -5.42
N TRP A 6 22.94 -4.78 -4.31
CA TRP A 6 21.80 -3.87 -4.35
C TRP A 6 22.15 -2.57 -5.11
N VAL A 7 23.32 -1.99 -4.84
CA VAL A 7 23.78 -0.77 -5.50
C VAL A 7 24.02 -1.01 -7.00
N THR A 8 24.65 -2.13 -7.39
CA THR A 8 24.86 -2.44 -8.81
C THR A 8 23.54 -2.64 -9.55
N CYS A 9 22.57 -3.34 -8.94
CA CYS A 9 21.22 -3.47 -9.50
C CYS A 9 20.52 -2.11 -9.62
N ALA A 10 20.63 -1.24 -8.62
CA ALA A 10 20.03 0.10 -8.66
C ALA A 10 20.63 0.97 -9.76
N VAL A 11 21.96 0.94 -9.94
CA VAL A 11 22.66 1.68 -11.01
C VAL A 11 22.28 1.14 -12.38
N ALA A 12 22.26 -0.18 -12.55
CA ALA A 12 21.85 -0.83 -13.81
C ALA A 12 20.39 -0.50 -14.17
N TRP A 13 19.49 -0.57 -13.18
CA TRP A 13 18.09 -0.17 -13.34
C TRP A 13 17.97 1.29 -13.75
N LEU A 14 18.68 2.20 -13.09
CA LEU A 14 18.63 3.63 -13.40
C LEU A 14 19.14 3.91 -14.82
N GLY A 15 20.22 3.26 -15.23
CA GLY A 15 20.73 3.33 -16.62
C GLY A 15 19.69 2.87 -17.65
N LEU A 16 18.99 1.76 -17.37
CA LEU A 16 17.95 1.23 -18.25
C LEU A 16 16.72 2.17 -18.32
N VAL A 17 16.28 2.72 -17.19
CA VAL A 17 15.17 3.68 -17.13
C VAL A 17 15.52 4.96 -17.91
N VAL A 18 16.74 5.49 -17.75
CA VAL A 18 17.21 6.66 -18.50
C VAL A 18 17.27 6.36 -19.99
N LEU A 19 17.80 5.20 -20.39
CA LEU A 19 17.85 4.78 -21.79
C LEU A 19 16.44 4.72 -22.41
N LEU A 20 15.48 4.08 -21.74
CA LEU A 20 14.10 3.98 -22.22
C LEU A 20 13.44 5.34 -22.34
N ARG A 21 13.73 6.26 -21.40
CA ARG A 21 13.25 7.65 -21.43
C ARG A 21 13.81 8.42 -22.62
N VAL A 22 15.12 8.33 -22.88
CA VAL A 22 15.80 8.99 -24.00
C VAL A 22 15.31 8.44 -25.33
N ARG A 23 15.09 7.13 -25.43
CA ARG A 23 14.56 6.45 -26.63
C ARG A 23 13.06 6.66 -26.85
N ARG A 24 12.38 7.42 -25.98
CA ARG A 24 10.92 7.70 -26.02
C ARG A 24 10.05 6.44 -26.02
N LEU A 25 10.53 5.34 -25.44
CA LEU A 25 9.78 4.11 -25.29
C LEU A 25 8.90 4.19 -24.01
N TRP A 26 7.79 4.93 -24.09
CA TRP A 26 6.98 5.34 -22.93
C TRP A 26 6.39 4.19 -22.11
N LEU A 27 5.88 3.14 -22.77
CA LEU A 27 5.28 1.98 -22.12
C LEU A 27 6.30 1.18 -21.28
N PRO A 28 7.40 0.66 -21.87
CA PRO A 28 8.39 -0.08 -21.11
C PRO A 28 9.11 0.81 -20.10
N TYR A 29 9.33 2.10 -20.40
CA TYR A 29 9.83 3.06 -19.43
C TYR A 29 8.93 3.11 -18.19
N TYR A 30 7.62 3.28 -18.38
CA TYR A 30 6.68 3.47 -17.27
C TYR A 30 6.60 2.22 -16.40
N VAL A 31 6.45 1.04 -17.00
CA VAL A 31 6.36 -0.24 -16.26
C VAL A 31 7.66 -0.53 -15.51
N LEU A 32 8.81 -0.41 -16.16
CA LEU A 32 10.10 -0.74 -15.53
C LEU A 32 10.49 0.26 -14.45
N ALA A 33 10.22 1.55 -14.68
CA ALA A 33 10.52 2.58 -13.70
C ALA A 33 9.63 2.45 -12.46
N THR A 34 8.34 2.17 -12.63
CA THR A 34 7.42 1.98 -11.51
C THR A 34 7.76 0.75 -10.69
N VAL A 35 7.84 -0.43 -11.33
CA VAL A 35 8.14 -1.70 -10.64
C VAL A 35 9.51 -1.65 -9.98
N GLY A 36 10.54 -1.22 -10.70
CA GLY A 36 11.90 -1.19 -10.14
C GLY A 36 12.05 -0.19 -9.00
N PHE A 37 11.43 0.99 -9.10
CA PHE A 37 11.42 1.94 -7.98
C PHE A 37 10.70 1.38 -6.76
N SER A 38 9.53 0.76 -6.92
CA SER A 38 8.81 0.14 -5.81
C SER A 38 9.64 -0.94 -5.13
N LEU A 39 10.31 -1.81 -5.90
CA LEU A 39 11.18 -2.85 -5.35
C LEU A 39 12.41 -2.28 -4.63
N LEU A 40 13.05 -1.25 -5.20
CA LEU A 40 14.19 -0.59 -4.57
C LEU A 40 13.79 0.09 -3.25
N VAL A 41 12.68 0.82 -3.24
CA VAL A 41 12.17 1.46 -2.01
C VAL A 41 11.75 0.41 -0.99
N LEU A 42 11.04 -0.65 -1.41
CA LEU A 42 10.60 -1.71 -0.50
C LEU A 42 11.79 -2.44 0.15
N THR A 43 12.80 -2.80 -0.65
CA THR A 43 14.01 -3.47 -0.15
C THR A 43 14.86 -2.55 0.71
N ALA A 44 14.92 -1.25 0.41
CA ALA A 44 15.60 -0.25 1.23
C ALA A 44 14.85 0.06 2.53
N ALA A 45 13.51 0.04 2.51
CA ALA A 45 12.68 0.26 3.68
C ALA A 45 12.62 -0.96 4.59
N ARG A 46 12.91 -2.16 4.07
CA ARG A 46 12.91 -3.40 4.83
C ARG A 46 13.94 -3.38 5.96
N ARG A 47 13.52 -3.77 7.17
CA ARG A 47 14.27 -3.73 8.44
C ARG A 47 14.74 -2.32 8.82
N THR A 48 14.05 -1.29 8.35
CA THR A 48 14.33 0.10 8.76
C THR A 48 13.24 0.62 9.68
N LEU A 49 13.49 1.79 10.27
CA LEU A 49 12.51 2.52 11.07
C LEU A 49 11.21 2.82 10.31
N VAL A 50 11.26 2.92 8.97
CA VAL A 50 10.08 3.21 8.14
C VAL A 50 9.07 2.06 8.24
N GLU A 51 9.53 0.81 8.09
CA GLU A 51 8.69 -0.38 8.21
C GLU A 51 8.10 -0.47 9.62
N THR A 52 8.95 -0.44 10.66
CA THR A 52 8.49 -0.59 12.04
C THR A 52 7.54 0.52 12.49
N THR A 53 7.76 1.75 12.01
CA THR A 53 6.87 2.89 12.33
C THR A 53 5.54 2.72 11.61
N LEU A 54 5.54 2.30 10.34
CA LEU A 54 4.30 2.12 9.60
C LEU A 54 3.47 0.95 10.16
N GLU A 55 4.12 -0.15 10.55
CA GLU A 55 3.48 -1.28 11.24
C GLU A 55 2.87 -0.84 12.58
N ALA A 56 3.62 -0.07 13.38
CA ALA A 56 3.13 0.46 14.65
C ALA A 56 1.95 1.42 14.48
N LEU A 57 2.04 2.38 13.56
CA LEU A 57 0.96 3.34 13.27
C LEU A 57 -0.28 2.62 12.76
N THR A 58 -0.09 1.65 11.87
CA THR A 58 -1.19 0.86 11.32
C THR A 58 -1.90 0.06 12.41
N ALA A 59 -1.14 -0.61 13.29
CA ALA A 59 -1.70 -1.35 14.42
C ALA A 59 -2.42 -0.43 15.42
N GLN A 60 -1.86 0.75 15.71
CA GLN A 60 -2.48 1.75 16.58
C GLN A 60 -3.79 2.29 16.00
N HIS A 61 -3.81 2.68 14.72
CA HIS A 61 -5.02 3.15 14.07
C HIS A 61 -6.09 2.05 14.02
N ALA A 62 -5.70 0.81 13.69
CA ALA A 62 -6.62 -0.33 13.72
C ALA A 62 -7.20 -0.54 15.12
N HIS A 63 -6.38 -0.42 16.18
CA HIS A 63 -6.83 -0.50 17.57
C HIS A 63 -7.84 0.61 17.91
N VAL A 64 -7.52 1.88 17.63
CA VAL A 64 -8.41 3.01 17.91
C VAL A 64 -9.75 2.85 17.20
N VAL A 65 -9.73 2.52 15.91
CA VAL A 65 -10.96 2.38 15.13
C VAL A 65 -11.74 1.13 15.56
N SER A 66 -11.07 0.02 15.92
CA SER A 66 -11.75 -1.17 16.46
C SER A 66 -12.48 -0.88 17.78
N GLY A 67 -11.95 0.03 18.60
CA GLY A 67 -12.60 0.47 19.83
C GLY A 67 -13.92 1.21 19.57
N TRP A 68 -14.08 1.86 18.42
CA TRP A 68 -15.38 2.46 18.03
C TRP A 68 -16.46 1.42 17.72
N PHE A 69 -16.06 0.20 17.41
CA PHE A 69 -16.96 -0.94 17.16
C PHE A 69 -17.08 -1.88 18.38
N ASP A 70 -16.60 -1.44 19.56
CA ASP A 70 -16.58 -2.22 20.80
C ASP A 70 -15.85 -3.58 20.67
N ILE A 71 -14.85 -3.66 19.78
CA ILE A 71 -14.01 -4.85 19.63
C ILE A 71 -12.77 -4.69 20.52
N PRO A 72 -12.62 -5.48 21.60
CA PRO A 72 -11.47 -5.36 22.49
C PRO A 72 -10.19 -5.85 21.80
N THR A 73 -9.32 -4.89 21.50
CA THR A 73 -7.98 -5.13 20.96
C THR A 73 -6.91 -4.51 21.86
N ARG A 74 -5.67 -5.02 21.82
CA ARG A 74 -4.53 -4.46 22.56
C ARG A 74 -3.28 -4.41 21.69
N VAL A 75 -2.54 -3.31 21.75
CA VAL A 75 -1.26 -3.15 21.05
C VAL A 75 -0.11 -3.37 22.05
N PHE A 76 0.94 -4.09 21.64
CA PHE A 76 2.12 -4.27 22.48
C PHE A 76 3.12 -3.12 22.30
N LYS A 77 3.58 -2.54 23.42
CA LYS A 77 4.60 -1.48 23.41
C LYS A 77 5.99 -1.99 23.01
N ASN A 78 6.29 -3.27 23.27
CA ASN A 78 7.62 -3.86 23.05
C ASN A 78 7.72 -4.67 21.74
N ALA A 79 6.63 -4.77 20.97
CA ALA A 79 6.57 -5.48 19.70
C ALA A 79 5.76 -4.64 18.69
N PRO A 80 6.42 -3.66 18.02
CA PRO A 80 5.76 -2.83 17.01
C PRO A 80 5.15 -3.72 15.92
N GLY A 81 3.92 -3.42 15.50
CA GLY A 81 3.17 -4.24 14.54
C GLY A 81 2.39 -5.40 15.17
N THR A 82 2.53 -5.72 16.46
CA THR A 82 1.75 -6.81 17.08
C THR A 82 0.43 -6.30 17.66
N LEU A 83 -0.68 -6.88 17.18
CA LEU A 83 -2.04 -6.60 17.63
C LEU A 83 -2.66 -7.84 18.27
N LEU A 84 -3.15 -7.73 19.50
CA LEU A 84 -4.00 -8.74 20.13
C LEU A 84 -5.46 -8.44 19.84
N VAL A 85 -6.18 -9.43 19.36
CA VAL A 85 -7.64 -9.37 19.18
C VAL A 85 -8.29 -10.43 20.06
N LEU A 86 -9.27 -10.02 20.86
CA LEU A 86 -10.06 -10.97 21.64
C LEU A 86 -11.00 -11.72 20.71
N VAL A 87 -11.00 -13.05 20.81
CA VAL A 87 -11.91 -13.91 20.07
C VAL A 87 -13.03 -14.38 20.99
N VAL A 88 -14.28 -14.18 20.58
CA VAL A 88 -15.46 -14.51 21.39
C VAL A 88 -16.06 -15.87 21.00
N ILE A 89 -15.88 -16.32 19.75
CA ILE A 89 -16.39 -17.60 19.27
C ILE A 89 -15.34 -18.71 19.42
N GLY A 90 -15.71 -19.82 20.07
CA GLY A 90 -14.84 -20.98 20.33
C GLY A 90 -14.16 -20.90 21.70
N LYS A 91 -12.84 -21.15 21.77
CA LYS A 91 -12.07 -20.94 23.01
C LYS A 91 -11.81 -19.46 23.20
N VAL A 92 -12.62 -18.80 24.05
CA VAL A 92 -12.47 -17.39 24.40
C VAL A 92 -11.04 -17.14 24.83
N GLY A 93 -10.37 -16.23 24.13
CA GLY A 93 -8.95 -16.00 24.33
C GLY A 93 -8.39 -14.96 23.37
N TRP A 94 -7.22 -14.46 23.73
CA TRP A 94 -6.50 -13.50 22.91
C TRP A 94 -5.79 -14.22 21.77
N THR A 95 -5.92 -13.66 20.57
CA THR A 95 -5.19 -14.12 19.38
C THR A 95 -4.26 -13.02 18.92
N VAL A 96 -3.02 -13.39 18.64
CA VAL A 96 -2.00 -12.47 18.11
C VAL A 96 -2.15 -12.38 16.60
N ILE A 97 -2.27 -11.16 16.08
CA ILE A 97 -2.09 -10.82 14.68
C ILE A 97 -0.82 -9.99 14.57
N GLU A 98 0.08 -10.40 13.70
CA GLU A 98 1.29 -9.65 13.36
C GLU A 98 1.04 -8.83 12.09
N VAL A 99 1.11 -7.51 12.21
CA VAL A 99 1.05 -6.56 11.09
C VAL A 99 2.43 -6.49 10.49
N GLY A 100 2.70 -7.33 9.50
CA GLY A 100 3.91 -7.25 8.69
C GLY A 100 3.79 -6.28 7.51
N ILE A 101 4.80 -6.28 6.63
CA ILE A 101 4.89 -5.51 5.37
C ILE A 101 3.59 -5.56 4.55
N GLU A 102 2.97 -6.74 4.44
CA GLU A 102 1.77 -6.92 3.63
C GLU A 102 0.56 -6.20 4.23
N CYS A 103 0.47 -6.11 5.57
CA CYS A 103 -0.66 -5.51 6.29
C CYS A 103 -0.44 -4.04 6.63
N SER A 104 0.81 -3.58 6.74
CA SER A 104 1.15 -2.18 7.04
C SER A 104 0.83 -1.20 5.90
N GLY A 105 0.60 -1.73 4.70
CA GLY A 105 0.36 -0.91 3.51
C GLY A 105 1.65 -0.43 2.84
N LEU A 106 2.84 -0.85 3.31
CA LEU A 106 4.12 -0.40 2.77
C LEU A 106 4.25 -0.71 1.27
N LEU A 107 3.86 -1.92 0.88
CA LEU A 107 3.95 -2.36 -0.52
C LEU A 107 3.05 -1.51 -1.41
N GLU A 108 1.84 -1.21 -0.95
CA GLU A 108 0.84 -0.53 -1.76
C GLU A 108 1.09 0.98 -1.83
N LEU A 109 1.55 1.60 -0.73
CA LEU A 109 1.95 3.01 -0.73
C LEU A 109 3.17 3.26 -1.63
N THR A 110 4.14 2.34 -1.63
CA THR A 110 5.33 2.44 -2.50
C THR A 110 4.99 2.18 -3.97
N ALA A 111 4.12 1.21 -4.27
CA ALA A 111 3.58 0.98 -5.61
C ALA A 111 2.82 2.20 -6.14
N PHE A 112 1.92 2.75 -5.33
CA PHE A 112 1.13 3.92 -5.67
C PHE A 112 2.01 5.15 -5.95
N THR A 113 2.98 5.41 -5.08
CA THR A 113 3.93 6.53 -5.24
C THR A 113 4.73 6.40 -6.52
N ALA A 114 5.22 5.19 -6.83
CA ALA A 114 5.97 4.93 -8.04
C ALA A 114 5.13 5.24 -9.29
N LEU A 115 3.89 4.73 -9.32
CA LEU A 115 2.94 4.93 -10.42
C LEU A 115 2.74 6.42 -10.74
N ILE A 116 2.59 7.28 -9.72
CA ILE A 116 2.42 8.72 -9.95
C ILE A 116 3.73 9.40 -10.33
N LEU A 117 4.84 9.03 -9.69
CA LEU A 117 6.14 9.68 -9.88
C LEU A 117 6.63 9.54 -11.32
N PHE A 118 6.47 8.35 -11.90
CA PHE A 118 6.92 8.06 -13.26
C PHE A 118 5.86 8.30 -14.34
N TYR A 119 4.63 8.73 -13.97
CA TYR A 119 3.57 8.96 -14.94
C TYR A 119 3.91 10.17 -15.84
N PRO A 120 4.10 9.97 -17.16
CA PRO A 120 4.57 11.03 -18.05
C PRO A 120 3.50 12.10 -18.32
N GLY A 121 2.21 11.78 -18.14
CA GLY A 121 1.10 12.69 -18.45
C GLY A 121 0.71 13.69 -17.35
N LEU A 122 1.38 13.70 -16.19
CA LEU A 122 1.04 14.60 -15.06
C LEU A 122 2.00 15.79 -14.97
N ARG A 123 1.44 17.00 -14.89
CA ARG A 123 2.19 18.23 -14.52
C ARG A 123 2.68 18.14 -13.07
N LEU A 124 3.86 18.70 -12.77
CA LEU A 124 4.50 18.62 -11.43
C LEU A 124 3.58 19.08 -10.28
N GLY A 125 2.91 20.23 -10.42
CA GLY A 125 2.05 20.76 -9.36
C GLY A 125 0.82 19.88 -9.08
N ARG A 126 0.22 19.29 -10.12
CA ARG A 126 -0.89 18.33 -9.95
C ARG A 126 -0.39 16.99 -9.42
N ARG A 127 0.85 16.63 -9.72
CA ARG A 127 1.50 15.39 -9.29
C ARG A 127 1.62 15.34 -7.77
N SER A 128 2.16 16.37 -7.12
CA SER A 128 2.35 16.36 -5.66
C SER A 128 1.02 16.23 -4.91
N TRP A 129 0.01 17.01 -5.30
CA TRP A 129 -1.33 16.93 -4.70
C TRP A 129 -1.97 15.54 -4.87
N LEU A 130 -1.91 14.97 -6.07
CA LEU A 130 -2.45 13.64 -6.34
C LEU A 130 -1.68 12.53 -5.60
N THR A 131 -0.36 12.68 -5.45
CA THR A 131 0.45 11.76 -4.63
C THR A 131 -0.05 11.77 -3.19
N VAL A 132 -0.18 12.94 -2.57
CA VAL A 132 -0.62 13.05 -1.17
C VAL A 132 -2.05 12.53 -1.00
N ALA A 133 -2.98 12.97 -1.84
CA ALA A 133 -4.38 12.54 -1.76
C ALA A 133 -4.52 11.02 -1.93
N GLY A 134 -3.79 10.45 -2.89
CA GLY A 134 -3.84 9.02 -3.15
C GLY A 134 -3.11 8.18 -2.11
N LEU A 135 -2.03 8.68 -1.51
CA LEU A 135 -1.38 8.04 -0.36
C LEU A 135 -2.33 7.97 0.83
N VAL A 136 -3.00 9.08 1.16
CA VAL A 136 -4.01 9.12 2.23
C VAL A 136 -5.14 8.13 1.94
N ALA A 137 -5.70 8.15 0.73
CA ALA A 137 -6.78 7.24 0.35
C ALA A 137 -6.35 5.76 0.44
N THR A 138 -5.17 5.42 -0.10
CA THR A 138 -4.63 4.04 -0.07
C THR A 138 -4.36 3.60 1.37
N TYR A 139 -3.85 4.48 2.22
CA TYR A 139 -3.62 4.18 3.63
C TYR A 139 -4.94 3.94 4.39
N LEU A 140 -5.97 4.76 4.16
CA LEU A 140 -7.30 4.55 4.77
C LEU A 140 -7.95 3.24 4.32
N ILE A 141 -7.82 2.89 3.04
CA ILE A 141 -8.29 1.60 2.51
C ILE A 141 -7.52 0.43 3.18
N ASN A 142 -6.22 0.61 3.44
CA ASN A 142 -5.44 -0.37 4.18
C ASN A 142 -5.96 -0.57 5.62
N ILE A 143 -6.26 0.51 6.33
CA ILE A 143 -6.85 0.43 7.67
C ILE A 143 -8.19 -0.30 7.61
N LEU A 144 -9.04 0.02 6.63
CA LEU A 144 -10.32 -0.66 6.43
C LEU A 144 -10.15 -2.16 6.19
N ARG A 145 -9.16 -2.56 5.37
CA ARG A 145 -8.81 -3.97 5.17
C ARG A 145 -8.49 -4.67 6.49
N LEU A 146 -7.67 -4.05 7.34
CA LEU A 146 -7.34 -4.60 8.65
C LEU A 146 -8.54 -4.71 9.58
N LEU A 147 -9.43 -3.71 9.57
CA LEU A 147 -10.66 -3.74 10.37
C LEU A 147 -11.58 -4.88 9.97
N VAL A 148 -11.69 -5.17 8.67
CA VAL A 148 -12.43 -6.34 8.20
C VAL A 148 -11.81 -7.62 8.73
N ILE A 149 -10.48 -7.76 8.70
CA ILE A 149 -9.80 -8.94 9.28
C ILE A 149 -10.09 -9.08 10.78
N ILE A 150 -10.00 -7.98 11.53
CA ILE A 150 -10.26 -7.95 12.98
C ILE A 150 -11.73 -8.33 13.28
N ALA A 151 -12.68 -7.80 12.52
CA ALA A 151 -14.10 -8.11 12.68
C ALA A 151 -14.40 -9.59 12.42
N PHE A 152 -13.85 -10.15 11.34
CA PHE A 152 -13.98 -11.57 11.03
C PHE A 152 -13.31 -12.47 12.07
N LEU A 153 -12.21 -12.05 12.67
CA LEU A 153 -11.56 -12.80 13.74
C LEU A 153 -12.40 -12.77 15.03
N HIS A 154 -12.90 -11.59 15.41
CA HIS A 154 -13.66 -11.42 16.64
C HIS A 154 -14.97 -12.22 16.64
N TRP A 155 -15.76 -12.09 15.57
CA TRP A 155 -17.06 -12.77 15.42
C TRP A 155 -17.00 -14.11 14.70
N GLY A 156 -15.96 -14.41 13.92
CA GLY A 156 -15.86 -15.65 13.16
C GLY A 156 -14.97 -16.71 13.79
N GLY A 157 -14.17 -16.36 14.81
CA GLY A 157 -13.22 -17.27 15.42
C GLY A 157 -11.84 -17.27 14.73
N LYS A 158 -10.94 -18.15 15.18
CA LYS A 158 -9.56 -18.21 14.65
C LYS A 158 -9.49 -18.78 13.24
N ASP A 159 -10.40 -19.69 12.89
CA ASP A 159 -10.38 -20.40 11.61
C ASP A 159 -10.73 -19.48 10.43
N THR A 160 -11.36 -18.34 10.69
CA THR A 160 -11.72 -17.34 9.66
C THR A 160 -10.57 -16.43 9.27
N ILE A 161 -9.45 -16.40 10.02
CA ILE A 161 -8.31 -15.49 9.74
C ILE A 161 -7.80 -15.70 8.32
N PHE A 162 -7.63 -16.96 7.90
CA PHE A 162 -7.10 -17.26 6.57
C PHE A 162 -8.00 -16.69 5.47
N VAL A 163 -9.30 -16.94 5.54
CA VAL A 163 -10.28 -16.48 4.54
C VAL A 163 -10.42 -14.95 4.58
N ALA A 164 -10.47 -14.37 5.78
CA ALA A 164 -10.59 -12.93 5.98
C ALA A 164 -9.36 -12.19 5.44
N HIS A 165 -8.15 -12.71 5.68
CA HIS A 165 -6.92 -12.08 5.22
C HIS A 165 -6.67 -12.28 3.71
N THR A 166 -6.79 -13.51 3.21
CA THR A 166 -6.36 -13.84 1.85
C THR A 166 -7.41 -13.53 0.78
N ILE A 167 -8.70 -13.67 1.09
CA ILE A 167 -9.77 -13.53 0.11
C ILE A 167 -10.50 -12.20 0.35
N ILE A 168 -11.13 -12.04 1.51
CA ILE A 168 -12.04 -10.91 1.74
C ILE A 168 -11.28 -9.59 1.84
N GLY A 169 -10.27 -9.52 2.70
CA GLY A 169 -9.49 -8.32 2.93
C GLY A 169 -8.73 -7.88 1.68
N ARG A 170 -8.03 -8.81 1.01
CA ARG A 170 -7.33 -8.52 -0.25
C ARG A 170 -8.29 -8.15 -1.38
N GLY A 171 -9.44 -8.82 -1.49
CA GLY A 171 -10.47 -8.51 -2.48
C GLY A 171 -11.07 -7.12 -2.30
N LEU A 172 -11.48 -6.78 -1.08
CA LEU A 172 -12.00 -5.44 -0.74
C LEU A 172 -10.95 -4.36 -1.03
N PHE A 173 -9.72 -4.59 -0.58
CA PHE A 173 -8.61 -3.67 -0.80
C PHE A 173 -8.37 -3.43 -2.30
N PHE A 174 -8.33 -4.50 -3.08
CA PHE A 174 -8.12 -4.43 -4.52
C PHE A 174 -9.20 -3.59 -5.21
N LEU A 175 -10.49 -3.85 -4.92
CA LEU A 175 -11.60 -3.11 -5.51
C LEU A 175 -11.54 -1.61 -5.19
N LEU A 176 -11.29 -1.27 -3.93
CA LEU A 176 -11.23 0.12 -3.48
C LEU A 176 -10.01 0.85 -4.05
N VAL A 177 -8.85 0.20 -4.10
CA VAL A 177 -7.64 0.80 -4.69
C VAL A 177 -7.80 0.97 -6.20
N VAL A 178 -8.45 0.04 -6.91
CA VAL A 178 -8.80 0.22 -8.33
C VAL A 178 -9.72 1.43 -8.51
N ALA A 179 -10.69 1.65 -7.62
CA ALA A 179 -11.55 2.83 -7.67
C ALA A 179 -10.75 4.13 -7.46
N VAL A 180 -9.81 4.14 -6.51
CA VAL A 180 -8.88 5.27 -6.31
C VAL A 180 -8.05 5.52 -7.57
N TYR A 181 -7.45 4.48 -8.15
CA TYR A 181 -6.68 4.59 -9.37
C TYR A 181 -7.51 5.12 -10.53
N TRP A 182 -8.73 4.63 -10.72
CA TRP A 182 -9.65 5.13 -11.73
C TRP A 182 -9.96 6.62 -11.53
N SER A 183 -10.25 7.03 -10.29
CA SER A 183 -10.56 8.43 -9.98
C SER A 183 -9.38 9.38 -10.25
N ILE A 184 -8.14 8.93 -10.02
CA ILE A 184 -6.93 9.74 -10.13
C ILE A 184 -6.39 9.74 -11.57
N PHE A 185 -6.21 8.55 -12.16
CA PHE A 185 -5.58 8.40 -13.48
C PHE A 185 -6.58 8.53 -14.61
N THR A 186 -7.73 7.85 -14.55
CA THR A 186 -8.68 7.86 -15.67
C THR A 186 -9.29 9.24 -15.87
N ARG A 187 -9.68 9.95 -14.79
CA ARG A 187 -10.16 11.34 -14.93
C ARG A 187 -9.09 12.28 -15.47
N ALA A 188 -7.82 12.08 -15.12
CA ALA A 188 -6.73 12.87 -15.66
C ALA A 188 -6.49 12.59 -17.16
N ALA A 189 -6.54 11.31 -17.56
CA ALA A 189 -6.41 10.90 -18.96
C ALA A 189 -7.59 11.40 -19.82
N LEU A 190 -8.82 11.25 -19.34
CA LEU A 190 -10.03 11.67 -20.06
C LEU A 190 -10.04 13.18 -20.31
N LYS A 191 -9.62 13.97 -19.32
CA LYS A 191 -9.47 15.42 -19.47
C LYS A 191 -8.45 15.79 -20.55
N ALA A 192 -7.30 15.09 -20.57
CA ALA A 192 -6.27 15.34 -21.58
C ALA A 192 -6.72 14.96 -23.00
N VAL A 193 -7.53 13.91 -23.16
CA VAL A 193 -8.13 13.55 -24.46
C VAL A 193 -9.16 14.60 -24.88
N ARG A 194 -10.05 15.01 -23.97
CA ARG A 194 -11.08 16.02 -24.25
C ARG A 194 -10.47 17.34 -24.72
N GLU A 195 -9.42 17.82 -24.05
CA GLU A 195 -8.72 19.06 -24.44
C GLU A 195 -8.10 18.96 -25.84
N ARG A 196 -7.69 17.76 -26.30
CA ARG A 196 -7.17 17.55 -27.65
C ARG A 196 -8.26 17.49 -28.72
N VAL A 197 -9.44 16.98 -28.37
CA VAL A 197 -10.59 16.91 -29.29
C VAL A 197 -11.24 18.29 -29.45
N GLU A 198 -11.30 19.11 -28.38
CA GLU A 198 -11.83 20.48 -28.46
C GLU A 198 -10.90 21.46 -29.20
N GLN A 199 -9.63 21.09 -29.42
CA GLN A 199 -8.62 21.89 -30.14
C GLN A 199 -8.39 21.42 -31.60
N ALA A 200 -9.04 20.34 -32.04
CA ALA A 200 -8.97 19.79 -33.39
C ALA A 200 -10.23 20.14 -34.18
#